data_AF-A0A485M1U3-F1
#
_entry.id   AF-A0A485M1U3-F1
#
_cell.length_a   1.000
_cell.length_b   1.000
_cell.length_c   1.000
_cell.angle_alpha   90.00
_cell.angle_beta   90.00
_cell.angle_gamma   90.00
#
_symmetry.space_group_name_H-M   'P 1'
#
loop_
_entity.id
_entity.type
_entity.pdbx_description
1 polymer ?
#
loop_
_entity_poly.entity_id
_entity_poly.type
_entity_poly.pdbx_seq_one_letter_code
_entity_poly.pdbx_strand_id
1 'polypeptide(L)'
;MNREKTYAIVGVGYTPQGRVPGRTSLSFHLEACANAIADAGLSQDDIDGLICYRHFPASSDENDLTSHLVAQHLGIEPAYLSQDAN
;
A
#
# COMPACT_ATOMS: atom_id res chain seq x y z
N MET A 1 24.80 24.01 -7.63
CA MET A 1 23.85 23.59 -8.68
C MET A 1 22.58 23.15 -7.99
N ASN A 2 21.54 24.00 -8.00
CA ASN A 2 20.23 23.63 -7.45
C ASN A 2 19.54 22.74 -8.49
N ARG A 3 19.51 21.43 -8.26
CA ARG A 3 18.70 20.53 -9.08
C ARG A 3 17.28 20.55 -8.52
N GLU A 4 16.31 20.89 -9.35
CA GLU A 4 14.89 20.64 -9.09
C GLU A 4 14.69 19.17 -8.69
N LYS A 5 13.85 18.90 -7.70
CA LYS A 5 13.54 17.52 -7.31
C LYS A 5 12.73 16.86 -8.43
N THR A 6 13.35 15.90 -9.10
CA THR A 6 12.70 15.08 -10.12
C THR A 6 12.14 13.82 -9.49
N TYR A 7 10.93 13.43 -9.86
CA TYR A 7 10.25 12.24 -9.36
C TYR A 7 9.95 11.28 -10.52
N ALA A 8 9.86 9.99 -10.23
CA ALA A 8 9.49 8.96 -11.19
C ALA A 8 8.61 7.90 -10.52
N ILE A 9 7.76 7.26 -11.32
CA ILE A 9 7.05 6.03 -10.92
C ILE A 9 7.88 4.87 -11.44
N VAL A 10 8.37 4.03 -10.53
CA VAL A 10 9.28 2.93 -10.87
C VAL A 10 8.65 1.55 -10.73
N GLY A 11 7.46 1.45 -10.13
CA GLY A 11 6.72 0.20 -10.02
C GLY A 11 5.22 0.41 -9.91
N VAL A 12 4.44 -0.55 -10.38
CA VAL A 12 2.98 -0.59 -10.28
C VAL A 12 2.49 -1.97 -9.88
N GLY A 13 1.50 -2.03 -9.00
CA GLY A 13 0.90 -3.27 -8.53
C GLY A 13 -0.61 -3.18 -8.52
N TYR A 14 -1.26 -4.27 -8.89
CA TYR A 14 -2.72 -4.39 -8.96
C TYR A 14 -3.15 -5.81 -8.56
N THR A 15 -4.45 -5.97 -8.37
CA THR A 15 -5.10 -7.22 -7.99
C THR A 15 -6.21 -7.58 -8.98
N PRO A 16 -6.73 -8.82 -8.98
CA PRO A 16 -7.92 -9.18 -9.74
C PRO A 16 -9.12 -8.28 -9.39
N GLN A 17 -9.84 -7.83 -10.42
CA GLN A 17 -10.97 -6.91 -10.27
C GLN A 17 -12.31 -7.64 -10.41
N GLY A 18 -13.30 -7.24 -9.61
CA GLY A 18 -14.66 -7.79 -9.63
C GLY A 18 -15.05 -8.49 -8.33
N ARG A 19 -15.92 -9.50 -8.41
CA ARG A 19 -16.31 -10.32 -7.26
C ARG A 19 -15.27 -11.41 -7.04
N VAL A 20 -14.47 -11.29 -5.98
CA VAL A 20 -13.43 -12.26 -5.63
C VAL A 20 -13.75 -12.86 -4.25
N PRO A 21 -14.44 -14.00 -4.18
CA PRO A 21 -14.85 -14.61 -2.92
C PRO A 21 -13.65 -15.00 -2.04
N GLY A 22 -13.81 -14.90 -0.72
CA GLY A 22 -12.80 -15.31 0.26
C GLY A 22 -11.61 -14.36 0.39
N ARG A 23 -11.64 -13.20 -0.27
CA ARG A 23 -10.62 -12.15 -0.13
C ARG A 23 -11.07 -11.11 0.88
N THR A 24 -10.09 -10.63 1.65
CA THR A 24 -10.27 -9.51 2.57
C THR A 24 -9.81 -8.20 1.96
N SER A 25 -10.32 -7.08 2.46
CA SER A 25 -9.87 -5.73 2.09
C SER A 25 -8.36 -5.57 2.32
N LEU A 26 -7.87 -6.11 3.45
CA LEU A 26 -6.43 -6.17 3.75
C LEU A 26 -5.65 -6.97 2.70
N SER A 27 -6.13 -8.16 2.33
CA SER A 27 -5.41 -9.01 1.37
C SER A 27 -5.23 -8.34 0.00
N PHE A 28 -6.17 -7.50 -0.43
CA PHE A 28 -6.04 -6.75 -1.68
C PHE A 28 -4.97 -5.66 -1.59
N HIS A 29 -4.91 -4.94 -0.47
CA HIS A 29 -3.88 -3.93 -0.25
C HIS A 29 -2.48 -4.56 -0.21
N LEU A 30 -2.32 -5.67 0.52
CA LEU A 30 -1.04 -6.36 0.63
C LEU A 30 -0.55 -6.87 -0.73
N GLU A 31 -1.43 -7.51 -1.52
CA GLU A 31 -1.06 -8.00 -2.86
C GLU A 31 -0.68 -6.85 -3.79
N ALA A 32 -1.46 -5.76 -3.83
CA ALA A 32 -1.16 -4.60 -4.66
C ALA A 32 0.19 -3.97 -4.28
N CYS A 33 0.43 -3.73 -2.99
CA CYS A 33 1.67 -3.14 -2.49
C CYS A 33 2.88 -4.05 -2.74
N ALA A 34 2.77 -5.35 -2.45
CA ALA A 34 3.86 -6.30 -2.68
C ALA A 34 4.23 -6.39 -4.17
N ASN A 35 3.23 -6.41 -5.06
CA ASN A 35 3.46 -6.40 -6.51
C ASN A 35 4.15 -5.11 -6.96
N ALA A 36 3.76 -3.94 -6.42
CA ALA A 36 4.38 -2.67 -6.78
C ALA A 36 5.84 -2.57 -6.32
N ILE A 37 6.15 -3.05 -5.11
CA ILE A 37 7.52 -3.11 -4.58
C ILE A 37 8.39 -4.03 -5.44
N ALA A 38 7.85 -5.20 -5.82
CA ALA A 38 8.55 -6.15 -6.67
C ALA A 38 8.80 -5.60 -8.08
N ASP A 39 7.82 -4.94 -8.70
CA ASP A 39 7.95 -4.30 -10.02
C ASP A 39 8.99 -3.18 -10.01
N ALA A 40 9.09 -2.44 -8.90
CA ALA A 40 10.14 -1.44 -8.67
C ALA A 40 11.55 -2.03 -8.47
N GLY A 41 11.66 -3.35 -8.24
CA GLY A 41 12.92 -4.00 -7.90
C GLY A 41 13.47 -3.57 -6.53
N LEU A 42 12.59 -3.14 -5.62
CA LEU A 42 12.94 -2.67 -4.28
C LEU A 42 12.71 -3.75 -3.22
N SER A 43 13.32 -3.55 -2.07
CA SER A 43 13.06 -4.30 -0.85
C SER A 43 12.13 -3.53 0.10
N GLN A 44 11.67 -4.20 1.15
CA GLN A 44 10.85 -3.60 2.21
C GLN A 44 11.60 -2.44 2.92
N ASP A 45 12.92 -2.58 3.07
CA ASP A 45 13.80 -1.62 3.75
C ASP A 45 13.98 -0.31 2.95
N ASP A 46 13.63 -0.32 1.66
CA ASP A 46 13.71 0.86 0.79
C ASP A 46 12.45 1.76 0.88
N ILE A 47 11.44 1.38 1.67
CA ILE A 47 10.15 2.06 1.72
C ILE A 47 10.07 3.04 2.90
N ASP A 48 10.42 4.29 2.64
CA ASP A 48 10.39 5.37 3.65
C ASP A 48 8.97 5.85 3.99
N GLY A 49 7.96 5.52 3.17
CA GLY A 49 6.62 6.06 3.35
C GLY A 49 5.51 5.22 2.72
N LEU A 50 4.36 5.19 3.39
CA LEU A 50 3.13 4.58 2.89
C LEU A 50 1.97 5.56 3.00
N ILE A 51 1.32 5.80 1.87
CA ILE A 51 0.16 6.68 1.75
C ILE A 51 -1.01 5.84 1.24
N CYS A 52 -2.02 5.65 2.09
CA CYS A 52 -3.24 4.95 1.70
C CYS A 52 -4.32 5.98 1.31
N TYR A 53 -4.82 5.91 0.08
CA TYR A 53 -5.92 6.77 -0.33
C TYR A 53 -7.23 6.26 0.26
N ARG A 54 -7.90 7.16 0.99
CA ARG A 54 -9.29 7.05 1.46
C ARG A 54 -9.57 5.89 2.41
N HIS A 55 -10.05 6.22 3.61
CA HIS A 55 -10.68 5.23 4.48
C HIS A 55 -12.00 4.73 3.87
N PHE A 56 -12.10 3.41 3.73
CA PHE A 56 -13.33 2.72 3.40
C PHE A 56 -13.64 1.74 4.53
N PRO A 57 -14.92 1.56 4.89
CA PRO A 57 -15.32 0.48 5.77
C PRO A 57 -14.83 -0.85 5.18
N ALA A 58 -14.20 -1.67 6.02
CA ALA A 58 -13.75 -2.98 5.59
C ALA A 58 -14.94 -3.84 5.12
N SER A 59 -14.69 -4.69 4.14
CA SER A 59 -15.64 -5.74 3.76
C SER A 59 -15.93 -6.66 4.96
N SER A 60 -17.20 -7.00 5.19
CA SER A 60 -17.70 -8.11 6.03
C SER A 60 -16.80 -8.61 7.19
N ASP A 61 -17.18 -8.31 8.45
CA ASP A 61 -16.58 -8.79 9.71
C ASP A 61 -15.04 -8.66 9.85
N GLU A 62 -14.40 -7.84 9.01
CA GLU A 62 -12.98 -7.54 9.11
C GLU A 62 -12.71 -6.41 10.12
N ASN A 63 -11.50 -6.43 10.68
CA ASN A 63 -10.97 -5.28 11.42
C ASN A 63 -10.88 -4.06 10.51
N ASP A 64 -10.94 -2.89 11.13
CA ASP A 64 -10.79 -1.64 10.41
C ASP A 64 -9.44 -1.57 9.67
N LEU A 65 -9.49 -1.14 8.40
CA LEU A 65 -8.31 -1.10 7.54
C LEU A 65 -7.59 0.24 7.69
N THR A 66 -6.45 0.19 8.37
CA THR A 66 -5.58 1.35 8.57
C THR A 66 -4.25 1.18 7.84
N SER A 67 -3.63 2.30 7.46
CA SER A 67 -2.27 2.32 6.90
C SER A 67 -1.24 1.65 7.84
N HIS A 68 -1.43 1.75 9.15
CA HIS A 68 -0.61 1.01 10.14
C HIS A 68 -0.74 -0.50 9.99
N LEU A 69 -1.96 -1.02 9.85
CA LEU A 69 -2.19 -2.45 9.70
C LEU A 69 -1.59 -2.99 8.41
N VAL A 70 -1.68 -2.20 7.32
CA VAL A 70 -1.06 -2.52 6.03
C VAL A 70 0.47 -2.54 6.16
N ALA A 71 1.08 -1.50 6.74
CA ALA A 71 2.52 -1.43 6.94
C ALA A 71 3.07 -2.60 7.77
N GLN A 72 2.39 -2.92 8.88
CA GLN A 72 2.74 -4.05 9.73
C GLN A 72 2.75 -5.38 8.98
N HIS A 73 1.74 -5.65 8.15
CA HIS A 73 1.64 -6.90 7.41
C HIS A 73 2.54 -6.95 6.18
N LEU A 74 2.91 -5.78 5.62
CA LEU A 74 3.92 -5.68 4.56
C LEU A 74 5.34 -5.84 5.09
N GLY A 75 5.55 -5.80 6.40
CA GLY A 75 6.89 -5.87 7.00
C GLY A 75 7.73 -4.61 6.75
N ILE A 76 7.09 -3.48 6.48
CA ILE A 76 7.78 -2.20 6.24
C ILE A 76 7.76 -1.34 7.51
N GLU A 77 8.81 -0.55 7.71
CA GLU A 77 8.95 0.42 8.80
C GLU A 77 9.02 1.86 8.27
N PRO A 78 7.94 2.39 7.66
CA PRO A 78 7.96 3.69 7.03
C PRO A 78 8.09 4.82 8.05
N ALA A 79 8.96 5.80 7.75
CA ALA A 79 9.08 7.03 8.52
C ALA A 79 7.88 7.97 8.34
N TYR A 80 7.10 7.78 7.27
CA TYR A 80 5.90 8.56 6.98
C TYR A 80 4.70 7.65 6.68
N LEU A 81 3.65 7.77 7.50
CA LEU A 81 2.36 7.12 7.28
C LEU A 81 1.27 8.17 7.15
N SER A 82 0.45 8.05 6.11
CA SER A 82 -0.78 8.83 6.01
C SER A 82 -1.91 8.00 5.43
N GLN A 83 -3.12 8.37 5.83
CA GLN A 83 -4.35 7.85 5.27
C GLN A 83 -5.29 9.02 5.09
N ASP A 84 -5.74 9.22 3.86
CA ASP A 84 -6.67 10.30 3.59
C ASP A 84 -8.06 9.92 4.11
N ALA A 85 -8.74 10.88 4.74
CA ALA A 85 -10.09 10.74 5.25
C ALA A 85 -10.90 11.92 4.72
N ASN A 86 -11.96 11.63 3.97
CA ASN A 86 -12.90 12.67 3.50
C ASN A 86 -13.56 13.39 4.67
#